data_AF-A0A2T5KVD4-F1
#
_entry.id   AF-A0A2T5KVD4-F1
#
_cell.length_a   1.000
_cell.length_b   1.000
_cell.length_c   1.000
_cell.angle_alpha   90.00
_cell.angle_beta   90.00
_cell.angle_gamma   90.00
#
_symmetry.space_group_name_H-M   'P 1'
#
loop_
_entity.id
_entity.type
_entity.pdbx_description
1 polymer ?
#
loop_
_entity_poly.entity_id
_entity_poly.type
_entity_poly.pdbx_seq_one_letter_code
_entity_poly.pdbx_strand_id
1 'polypeptide(L)'
;MDGAVGLTPAHLLLREATRDAHEAAEATAGMRLLLAGELDESGYAGLLRAQLGLFREWEAERGGWLEALTEWRYVSRASLIKADLCTSRCGSRCGSRFSGDTARDNGTYLAATPFAAEAAPTIAAEAAPTGHSAAAWGELYVIEGSALGGRVIVRRLRELYPQLPHHFYAIGENAPASWRRFQSLLDHALPDEASQEAAVHAARRMFARFQQTLKDPAPHD
;
A
#
# COMPACT_ATOMS: atom_id res chain seq x y z
N MET A 1 -16.86 -2.02 -43.98
CA MET A 1 -15.77 -2.83 -43.38
C MET A 1 -15.69 -2.37 -41.94
N ASP A 2 -16.51 -2.98 -41.09
CA ASP A 2 -16.51 -2.68 -39.66
C ASP A 2 -15.23 -3.27 -39.08
N GLY A 3 -14.25 -2.38 -38.86
CA GLY A 3 -13.05 -2.74 -38.14
C GLY A 3 -13.47 -3.15 -36.74
N ALA A 4 -13.29 -4.43 -36.41
CA ALA A 4 -13.38 -4.90 -35.04
C ALA A 4 -12.31 -4.15 -34.25
N VAL A 5 -12.70 -3.03 -33.64
CA VAL A 5 -11.85 -2.31 -32.68
C VAL A 5 -11.70 -3.29 -31.52
N GLY A 6 -10.53 -3.94 -31.45
CA GLY A 6 -10.20 -4.81 -30.33
C GLY A 6 -10.34 -4.03 -29.02
N LEU A 7 -10.80 -4.70 -27.98
CA LEU A 7 -10.95 -4.10 -26.65
C LEU A 7 -9.62 -3.44 -26.24
N THR A 8 -9.71 -2.22 -25.71
CA THR A 8 -8.52 -1.48 -25.25
C THR A 8 -7.86 -2.28 -24.11
N PRO A 9 -6.52 -2.44 -24.11
CA PRO A 9 -5.81 -3.05 -22.98
C PRO A 9 -6.17 -2.36 -21.66
N ALA A 10 -6.46 -3.13 -20.63
CA ALA A 10 -6.99 -2.64 -19.36
C ALA A 10 -6.09 -1.58 -18.73
N HIS A 11 -4.77 -1.73 -18.79
CA HIS A 11 -3.84 -0.74 -18.23
C HIS A 11 -3.89 0.62 -18.94
N LEU A 12 -4.18 0.66 -20.25
CA LEU A 12 -4.33 1.91 -21.01
C LEU A 12 -5.66 2.57 -20.70
N LEU A 13 -6.74 1.77 -20.63
CA LEU A 13 -8.05 2.25 -20.22
C LEU A 13 -7.99 2.87 -18.83
N LEU A 14 -7.44 2.14 -17.84
CA LEU A 14 -7.28 2.63 -16.47
C LEU A 14 -6.46 3.92 -16.43
N ARG A 15 -5.34 3.99 -17.18
CA ARG A 15 -4.51 5.21 -17.23
C ARG A 15 -5.30 6.42 -17.69
N GLU A 16 -6.11 6.27 -18.74
CA GLU A 16 -6.93 7.36 -19.26
C GLU A 16 -8.06 7.70 -18.29
N ALA A 17 -8.81 6.68 -17.88
CA ALA A 17 -9.99 6.79 -17.05
C ALA A 17 -9.71 7.22 -15.61
N THR A 18 -8.46 7.29 -15.17
CA THR A 18 -8.09 7.81 -13.85
C THR A 18 -7.13 8.99 -13.90
N ARG A 19 -6.88 9.58 -15.08
CA ARG A 19 -5.95 10.72 -15.23
C ARG A 19 -6.35 11.90 -14.35
N ASP A 20 -7.63 12.28 -14.38
CA ASP A 20 -8.18 13.36 -13.58
C ASP A 20 -8.04 13.11 -12.07
N ALA A 21 -8.30 11.88 -11.63
CA ALA A 21 -8.17 11.47 -10.24
C ALA A 21 -6.71 11.48 -9.77
N HIS A 22 -5.78 11.09 -10.64
CA HIS A 22 -4.34 11.15 -10.40
C HIS A 22 -3.86 12.60 -10.25
N GLU A 23 -4.18 13.47 -11.21
CA GLU A 23 -3.84 14.90 -11.16
C GLU A 23 -4.39 15.57 -9.89
N ALA A 24 -5.64 15.26 -9.53
CA ALA A 24 -6.24 15.76 -8.30
C ALA A 24 -5.58 15.23 -7.02
N ALA A 25 -5.00 14.02 -7.05
CA ALA A 25 -4.21 13.48 -5.94
C ALA A 25 -2.87 14.22 -5.78
N GLU A 26 -2.16 14.50 -6.89
CA GLU A 26 -0.93 15.29 -6.87
C GLU A 26 -1.18 16.74 -6.43
N ALA A 27 -2.34 17.29 -6.77
CA ALA A 27 -2.76 18.63 -6.37
C ALA A 27 -3.27 18.74 -4.92
N THR A 28 -3.15 17.70 -4.10
CA THR A 28 -3.52 17.80 -2.67
C THR A 28 -2.53 18.64 -1.87
N ALA A 29 -3.01 19.27 -0.79
CA ALA A 29 -2.17 20.10 0.07
C ALA A 29 -1.03 19.30 0.70
N GLY A 30 -1.31 18.09 1.22
CA GLY A 30 -0.29 17.22 1.81
C GLY A 30 0.82 16.85 0.83
N MET A 31 0.49 16.55 -0.44
CA MET A 31 1.52 16.24 -1.45
C MET A 31 2.39 17.45 -1.78
N ARG A 32 1.78 18.63 -1.93
CA ARG A 32 2.54 19.87 -2.15
C ARG A 32 3.48 20.20 -0.99
N LEU A 33 2.99 20.12 0.25
CA LEU A 33 3.79 20.38 1.46
C LEU A 33 4.94 19.38 1.59
N LEU A 34 4.67 18.10 1.32
CA LEU A 34 5.69 17.04 1.32
C LEU A 34 6.82 17.32 0.32
N LEU A 35 6.47 17.68 -0.92
CA LEU A 35 7.45 17.95 -1.98
C LEU A 35 8.21 19.26 -1.77
N ALA A 36 7.53 20.28 -1.25
CA ALA A 36 8.14 21.56 -0.88
C ALA A 36 9.10 21.41 0.31
N GLY A 37 8.91 20.39 1.15
CA GLY A 37 9.66 20.22 2.40
C GLY A 37 9.18 21.15 3.51
N GLU A 38 7.91 21.53 3.45
CA GLU A 38 7.26 22.43 4.42
C GLU A 38 6.58 21.65 5.55
N LEU A 39 6.64 20.31 5.55
CA LEU A 39 6.23 19.50 6.68
C LEU A 39 7.36 19.45 7.71
N ASP A 40 7.04 19.65 8.99
CA ASP A 40 7.95 19.27 10.06
C ASP A 40 7.91 17.74 10.27
N GLU A 41 8.75 17.22 11.19
CA GLU A 41 8.77 15.78 11.48
C GLU A 41 7.40 15.26 11.97
N SER A 42 6.65 16.08 12.71
CA SER A 42 5.33 15.72 13.22
C SER A 42 4.31 15.60 12.09
N GLY A 43 4.30 16.56 11.16
CA GLY A 43 3.45 16.59 9.98
C GLY A 43 3.76 15.47 9.01
N TYR A 44 5.05 15.16 8.79
CA TYR A 44 5.45 13.98 8.02
C TYR A 44 4.98 12.67 8.69
N ALA A 45 5.14 12.55 10.02
CA ALA A 45 4.62 11.40 10.75
C ALA A 45 3.08 11.32 10.73
N GLY A 46 2.39 12.46 10.78
CA GLY A 46 0.94 12.56 10.63
C GLY A 46 0.47 12.04 9.27
N LEU A 47 1.13 12.47 8.20
CA LEU A 47 0.89 12.00 6.84
C LEU A 47 1.08 10.48 6.73
N LEU A 48 2.19 9.95 7.29
CA LEU A 48 2.44 8.51 7.32
C LEU A 48 1.37 7.76 8.13
N ARG A 49 0.90 8.28 9.26
CA ARG A 49 -0.19 7.64 10.03
C ARG A 49 -1.51 7.61 9.27
N ALA A 50 -1.86 8.68 8.55
CA ALA A 50 -3.06 8.72 7.72
C ALA A 50 -2.99 7.66 6.60
N GLN A 51 -1.85 7.57 5.91
CA GLN A 51 -1.64 6.52 4.90
C GLN A 51 -1.61 5.12 5.51
N LEU A 52 -1.03 4.95 6.70
CA LEU A 52 -1.05 3.67 7.41
C LEU A 52 -2.48 3.20 7.69
N GLY A 53 -3.39 4.10 8.09
CA GLY A 53 -4.80 3.77 8.28
C GLY A 53 -5.42 3.21 7.01
N LEU A 54 -5.30 3.94 5.90
CA LEU A 54 -5.80 3.53 4.58
C LEU A 54 -5.26 2.16 4.16
N PHE A 55 -3.94 1.95 4.25
CA PHE A 55 -3.36 0.67 3.80
C PHE A 55 -3.72 -0.49 4.72
N ARG A 56 -3.86 -0.27 6.03
CA ARG A 56 -4.29 -1.34 6.94
C ARG A 56 -5.72 -1.80 6.65
N GLU A 57 -6.61 -0.85 6.41
CA GLU A 57 -7.99 -1.16 6.04
C GLU A 57 -8.04 -1.90 4.72
N TRP A 58 -7.40 -1.36 3.68
CA TRP A 58 -7.40 -1.99 2.36
C TRP A 58 -6.73 -3.38 2.35
N GLU A 59 -5.59 -3.54 3.02
CA GLU A 59 -4.91 -4.85 3.13
C GLU A 59 -5.78 -5.86 3.90
N ALA A 60 -6.56 -5.42 4.90
CA ALA A 60 -7.51 -6.31 5.58
C ALA A 60 -8.71 -6.66 4.68
N GLU A 61 -9.26 -5.69 3.96
CA GLU A 61 -10.38 -5.86 3.02
C GLU A 61 -10.01 -6.78 1.82
N ARG A 62 -8.73 -6.83 1.44
CA ARG A 62 -8.22 -7.60 0.29
C ARG A 62 -7.31 -8.76 0.68
N GLY A 63 -7.11 -9.03 1.97
CA GLY A 63 -6.10 -9.96 2.48
C GLY A 63 -6.17 -11.35 1.83
N GLY A 64 -7.35 -11.98 1.84
CA GLY A 64 -7.53 -13.29 1.22
C GLY A 64 -7.28 -13.31 -0.30
N TRP A 65 -7.59 -12.22 -1.00
CA TRP A 65 -7.30 -12.08 -2.44
C TRP A 65 -5.81 -11.87 -2.69
N LEU A 66 -5.14 -11.05 -1.87
CA LEU A 66 -3.69 -10.83 -1.95
C LEU A 66 -2.90 -12.12 -1.66
N GLU A 67 -3.35 -12.94 -0.71
CA GLU A 67 -2.75 -14.23 -0.39
C GLU A 67 -2.94 -15.26 -1.51
N ALA A 68 -4.09 -15.22 -2.20
CA ALA A 68 -4.37 -16.08 -3.34
C ALA A 68 -3.62 -15.66 -4.63
N LEU A 69 -3.07 -14.44 -4.68
CA LEU A 69 -2.40 -13.88 -5.84
C LEU A 69 -0.99 -14.47 -6.01
N THR A 70 -0.86 -15.52 -6.81
CA THR A 70 0.43 -16.22 -7.00
C THR A 70 1.36 -15.55 -8.00
N GLU A 71 0.80 -14.88 -9.01
CA GLU A 71 1.55 -14.27 -10.11
C GLU A 71 2.19 -12.93 -9.74
N TRP A 72 1.69 -12.30 -8.67
CA TRP A 72 2.15 -11.00 -8.17
C TRP A 72 2.34 -11.02 -6.65
N ARG A 73 3.58 -10.82 -6.21
CA ARG A 73 3.91 -10.74 -4.78
C ARG A 73 3.76 -9.30 -4.30
N TYR A 74 2.63 -9.00 -3.67
CA TYR A 74 2.41 -7.73 -3.01
C TYR A 74 3.34 -7.54 -1.80
N VAL A 75 3.86 -6.32 -1.63
CA VAL A 75 4.64 -5.92 -0.45
C VAL A 75 3.77 -4.99 0.39
N SER A 76 3.48 -5.40 1.63
CA SER A 76 2.62 -4.63 2.55
C SER A 76 3.13 -3.20 2.74
N ARG A 77 2.37 -2.23 2.23
CA ARG A 77 2.64 -0.80 2.42
C ARG A 77 2.43 -0.42 3.88
N ALA A 78 1.43 -1.00 4.54
CA ALA A 78 1.21 -0.80 5.97
C ALA A 78 2.43 -1.21 6.82
N SER A 79 3.08 -2.34 6.47
CA SER A 79 4.27 -2.80 7.19
C SER A 79 5.47 -1.87 7.00
N LEU A 80 5.67 -1.36 5.78
CA LEU A 80 6.74 -0.40 5.48
C LEU A 80 6.53 0.92 6.24
N ILE A 81 5.31 1.46 6.22
CA ILE A 81 5.00 2.70 6.93
C ILE A 81 5.16 2.53 8.45
N LYS A 82 4.74 1.38 8.99
CA LYS A 82 4.93 1.06 10.42
C LYS A 82 6.42 1.05 10.79
N ALA A 83 7.28 0.48 9.93
CA ALA A 83 8.73 0.52 10.14
C ALA A 83 9.26 1.96 10.14
N ASP A 84 8.78 2.80 9.22
CA ASP A 84 9.19 4.21 9.15
C ASP A 84 8.82 4.98 10.43
N LEU A 85 7.62 4.74 10.97
CA LEU A 85 7.13 5.37 12.21
C LEU A 85 7.76 4.83 13.51
N CYS A 86 8.26 3.60 13.51
CA CYS A 86 8.88 3.01 14.70
C CYS A 86 10.27 3.60 14.97
N THR A 87 11.04 3.88 13.91
CA THR A 87 12.42 4.38 14.05
C THR A 87 12.45 5.86 14.45
N SER A 88 11.48 6.68 14.01
CA SER A 88 11.38 8.09 14.40
C SER A 88 11.18 8.28 15.91
N ARG A 89 10.47 7.37 16.57
CA ARG A 89 10.25 7.39 18.02
C ARG A 89 11.49 7.06 18.86
N CYS A 90 12.51 6.43 18.28
CA CYS A 90 13.69 5.97 19.01
C CYS A 90 14.82 7.02 19.06
N GLY A 91 14.75 8.09 18.25
CA GLY A 91 15.77 9.14 18.18
C GLY A 91 15.74 10.19 19.30
N SER A 92 14.71 10.20 20.17
CA SER A 92 14.54 11.22 21.21
C SER A 92 14.72 10.72 22.65
N ARG A 93 15.28 9.52 22.89
CA ARG A 93 15.70 9.15 24.25
C ARG A 93 17.10 9.65 24.54
N CYS A 94 17.13 10.89 25.05
CA CYS A 94 18.22 11.46 25.83
C CYS A 94 18.81 10.41 26.79
N GLY A 95 20.14 10.32 26.78
CA GLY A 95 20.90 9.18 27.29
C GLY A 95 20.79 8.90 28.78
N SER A 96 20.91 7.62 29.12
CA SER A 96 21.42 7.19 30.41
C SER A 96 21.91 5.75 30.31
N ARG A 97 23.23 5.64 30.20
CA ARG A 97 24.12 4.71 30.90
C ARG A 97 23.76 3.22 30.89
N PHE A 98 24.62 2.52 30.16
CA PHE A 98 25.13 1.19 30.44
C PHE A 98 25.33 0.97 31.94
N SER A 99 24.63 -0.02 32.50
CA SER A 99 25.12 -0.86 33.60
C SER A 99 24.50 -2.24 33.39
N GLY A 100 25.31 -3.20 32.97
CA GLY A 100 24.94 -4.60 33.06
C GLY A 100 24.82 -5.01 34.52
N ASP A 101 23.98 -5.99 34.80
CA ASP A 101 24.47 -7.19 35.45
C ASP A 101 23.54 -8.38 35.20
N THR A 102 24.20 -9.52 35.26
CA THR A 102 23.72 -10.89 35.21
C THR A 102 22.73 -11.22 36.34
N ALA A 103 21.67 -11.98 36.02
CA ALA A 103 21.07 -12.91 36.98
C ALA A 103 20.21 -13.95 36.27
N ARG A 104 20.59 -15.21 36.48
CA ARG A 104 19.75 -16.39 36.36
C ARG A 104 18.53 -16.21 37.26
N ASP A 105 17.34 -16.63 36.83
CA ASP A 105 16.63 -17.63 37.63
C ASP A 105 15.60 -18.42 36.83
N ASN A 106 15.47 -19.66 37.28
CA ASN A 106 14.57 -20.72 36.88
C ASN A 106 13.11 -20.38 37.24
N GLY A 107 12.18 -20.74 36.37
CA GLY A 107 10.76 -20.66 36.64
C GLY A 107 9.97 -21.66 35.82
N THR A 108 9.99 -22.91 36.26
CA THR A 108 9.17 -24.03 35.80
C THR A 108 7.68 -23.68 35.85
N TYR A 109 6.97 -23.83 34.73
CA TYR A 109 5.55 -24.19 34.76
C TYR A 109 5.25 -25.31 33.76
N LEU A 110 4.61 -26.34 34.31
CA LEU A 110 4.28 -27.64 33.73
C LEU A 110 3.11 -27.56 32.73
N ALA A 111 3.28 -28.36 31.67
CA ALA A 111 2.30 -29.25 31.04
C ALA A 111 0.94 -28.69 30.53
N ALA A 112 0.79 -28.71 29.21
CA ALA A 112 -0.45 -29.13 28.56
C ALA A 112 -0.11 -29.83 27.23
N THR A 113 -0.33 -31.15 27.17
CA THR A 113 -0.41 -31.95 25.94
C THR A 113 -1.75 -31.71 25.20
N PRO A 114 -1.86 -32.10 23.93
CA PRO A 114 -2.59 -31.35 22.91
C PRO A 114 -4.08 -31.71 22.86
N PHE A 115 -4.93 -30.71 22.62
CA PHE A 115 -6.30 -30.95 22.20
C PHE A 115 -6.35 -31.06 20.68
N ALA A 116 -6.84 -32.19 20.19
CA ALA A 116 -7.08 -32.48 18.80
C ALA A 116 -8.01 -31.41 18.20
N ALA A 117 -7.51 -30.66 17.22
CA ALA A 117 -8.36 -29.86 16.35
C ALA A 117 -8.94 -30.81 15.29
N GLU A 118 -10.21 -31.17 15.46
CA GLU A 118 -11.01 -31.80 14.43
C GLU A 118 -10.92 -31.00 13.13
N ALA A 119 -10.68 -31.72 12.04
CA ALA A 119 -10.68 -31.20 10.69
C ALA A 119 -12.07 -30.62 10.36
N ALA A 120 -12.17 -29.29 10.39
CA ALA A 120 -13.31 -28.57 9.82
C ALA A 120 -13.33 -28.78 8.30
N PRO A 121 -14.51 -28.98 7.69
CA PRO A 121 -14.63 -29.30 6.28
C PRO A 121 -14.12 -28.12 5.45
N THR A 122 -13.25 -28.42 4.48
CA THR A 122 -12.94 -27.51 3.37
C THR A 122 -14.23 -27.27 2.61
N ILE A 123 -14.90 -26.16 2.91
CA ILE A 123 -15.93 -25.62 2.03
C ILE A 123 -15.17 -25.16 0.79
N ALA A 124 -15.41 -25.87 -0.31
CA ALA A 124 -14.92 -25.54 -1.62
C ALA A 124 -15.11 -24.04 -1.87
N ALA A 125 -14.03 -23.37 -2.24
CA ALA A 125 -14.04 -21.99 -2.66
C ALA A 125 -14.99 -21.85 -3.86
N GLU A 126 -16.23 -21.48 -3.56
CA GLU A 126 -17.17 -20.96 -4.54
C GLU A 126 -16.44 -19.79 -5.22
N ALA A 127 -16.28 -19.89 -6.55
CA ALA A 127 -15.57 -18.88 -7.33
C ALA A 127 -16.19 -17.52 -7.01
N ALA A 128 -15.43 -16.69 -6.28
CA ALA A 128 -15.87 -15.35 -5.91
C ALA A 128 -16.39 -14.65 -7.17
N PRO A 129 -17.48 -13.86 -7.10
CA PRO A 129 -18.00 -13.16 -8.26
C PRO A 129 -16.83 -12.44 -8.93
N THR A 130 -16.62 -12.68 -10.22
CA THR A 130 -15.47 -12.14 -10.99
C THR A 130 -15.32 -10.63 -10.79
N GLY A 131 -16.43 -9.92 -10.54
CA GLY A 131 -16.45 -8.49 -10.17
C GLY A 131 -15.69 -8.10 -8.90
N HIS A 132 -15.62 -8.96 -7.86
CA HIS A 132 -14.82 -8.65 -6.66
C HIS A 132 -13.32 -8.74 -6.95
N SER A 133 -12.91 -9.68 -7.80
CA SER A 133 -11.51 -9.79 -8.24
C SER A 133 -11.12 -8.61 -9.16
N ALA A 134 -12.01 -8.22 -10.08
CA ALA A 134 -11.78 -7.09 -10.97
C ALA A 134 -11.62 -5.75 -10.23
N ALA A 135 -12.46 -5.51 -9.22
CA ALA A 135 -12.33 -4.34 -8.35
C ALA A 135 -10.98 -4.32 -7.61
N ALA A 136 -10.53 -5.46 -7.09
CA ALA A 136 -9.25 -5.58 -6.39
C ALA A 136 -8.05 -5.29 -7.32
N TRP A 137 -8.10 -5.74 -8.57
CA TRP A 137 -7.11 -5.41 -9.60
C TRP A 137 -7.05 -3.90 -9.90
N GLY A 138 -8.20 -3.24 -9.99
CA GLY A 138 -8.27 -1.79 -10.17
C GLY A 138 -7.66 -0.99 -9.01
N GLU A 139 -7.91 -1.42 -7.77
CA GLU A 139 -7.30 -0.81 -6.58
C GLU A 139 -5.78 -1.07 -6.52
N LEU A 140 -5.35 -2.31 -6.79
CA LEU A 140 -3.94 -2.67 -6.81
C LEU A 140 -3.18 -1.91 -7.91
N TYR A 141 -3.81 -1.64 -9.06
CA TYR A 141 -3.24 -0.78 -10.10
C TYR A 141 -2.87 0.61 -9.59
N VAL A 142 -3.75 1.23 -8.79
CA VAL A 142 -3.46 2.55 -8.20
C VAL A 142 -2.31 2.47 -7.20
N ILE A 143 -2.31 1.44 -6.35
CA ILE A 143 -1.27 1.26 -5.32
C ILE A 143 0.10 0.99 -5.94
N GLU A 144 0.21 0.07 -6.89
CA GLU A 144 1.47 -0.22 -7.57
C GLU A 144 1.90 0.95 -8.48
N GLY A 145 0.94 1.65 -9.11
CA GLY A 145 1.21 2.84 -9.91
C GLY A 145 1.77 4.00 -9.08
N SER A 146 1.24 4.23 -7.88
CA SER A 146 1.71 5.28 -6.96
C SER A 146 3.18 5.11 -6.55
N ALA A 147 3.70 3.88 -6.54
CA ALA A 147 5.10 3.62 -6.23
C ALA A 147 6.06 4.26 -7.25
N LEU A 148 5.63 4.46 -8.51
CA LEU A 148 6.45 5.10 -9.54
C LEU A 148 6.76 6.56 -9.18
N GLY A 149 5.76 7.31 -8.67
CA GLY A 149 5.94 8.66 -8.14
C GLY A 149 6.79 8.66 -6.85
N GLY A 150 6.66 7.60 -6.05
CA GLY A 150 7.46 7.37 -4.84
C GLY A 150 8.98 7.46 -5.05
N ARG A 151 9.48 7.12 -6.24
CA ARG A 151 10.91 7.24 -6.60
C ARG A 151 11.41 8.70 -6.58
N VAL A 152 10.59 9.64 -7.07
CA VAL A 152 10.96 11.07 -7.06
C VAL A 152 10.84 11.61 -5.64
N ILE A 153 9.77 11.21 -4.93
CA ILE A 153 9.50 11.61 -3.56
C ILE A 153 10.64 11.16 -2.63
N VAL A 154 11.04 9.89 -2.66
CA VAL A 154 12.06 9.35 -1.74
C VAL A 154 13.41 10.06 -1.86
N ARG A 155 13.80 10.47 -3.09
CA ARG A 155 15.03 11.23 -3.30
C ARG A 155 14.97 12.58 -2.58
N ARG A 156 13.85 13.29 -2.74
CA ARG A 156 13.63 14.58 -2.09
C ARG A 156 13.53 14.44 -0.56
N LEU A 157 12.85 13.39 -0.08
CA LEU A 157 12.73 13.13 1.36
C LEU A 157 14.07 12.86 2.03
N ARG A 158 14.98 12.14 1.38
CA ARG A 158 16.34 11.92 1.91
C ARG A 158 17.17 13.21 1.99
N GLU A 159 16.89 14.21 1.15
CA GLU A 159 17.51 15.53 1.24
C GLU A 159 16.94 16.36 2.40
N LEU A 160 15.62 16.28 2.62
CA LEU A 160 14.90 17.08 3.61
C LEU A 160 14.96 16.50 5.04
N TYR A 161 14.90 15.17 5.15
CA TYR A 161 14.85 14.43 6.43
C TYR A 161 15.85 13.27 6.45
N PRO A 162 17.16 13.52 6.27
CA PRO A 162 18.19 12.48 6.16
C PRO A 162 18.26 11.52 7.37
N GLN A 163 17.77 11.95 8.53
CA GLN A 163 17.72 11.20 9.78
C GLN A 163 16.55 10.21 9.86
N LEU A 164 15.54 10.35 8.98
CA LEU A 164 14.34 9.52 9.01
C LEU A 164 14.45 8.35 8.01
N PRO A 165 13.87 7.18 8.33
CA PRO A 165 13.68 6.13 7.34
C PRO A 165 12.57 6.52 6.34
N HIS A 166 12.69 5.99 5.13
CA HIS A 166 11.73 6.20 4.04
C HIS A 166 11.41 4.89 3.30
N HIS A 167 11.32 3.77 4.02
CA HIS A 167 11.09 2.44 3.45
C HIS A 167 9.83 2.39 2.58
N PHE A 168 8.77 3.10 2.98
CA PHE A 168 7.53 3.16 2.22
C PHE A 168 7.74 3.78 0.82
N TYR A 169 8.37 4.95 0.72
CA TYR A 169 8.61 5.59 -0.58
C TYR A 169 9.77 4.93 -1.36
N ALA A 170 10.72 4.30 -0.68
CA ALA A 170 11.85 3.60 -1.29
C ALA A 170 11.43 2.38 -2.14
N ILE A 171 10.23 1.83 -1.94
CA ILE A 171 9.71 0.74 -2.79
C ILE A 171 9.66 1.12 -4.28
N GLY A 172 9.50 2.42 -4.56
CA GLY A 172 9.51 2.97 -5.91
C GLY A 172 10.82 2.80 -6.68
N GLU A 173 11.94 2.53 -5.98
CA GLU A 173 13.25 2.40 -6.62
C GLU A 173 13.35 1.16 -7.53
N ASN A 174 12.58 0.10 -7.23
CA ASN A 174 12.50 -1.11 -8.03
C ASN A 174 11.28 -1.14 -8.99
N ALA A 175 10.47 -0.09 -9.02
CA ALA A 175 9.15 -0.07 -9.66
C ALA A 175 9.13 -0.19 -11.20
N PRO A 176 10.10 0.33 -12.00
CA PRO A 176 9.94 0.34 -13.46
C PRO A 176 9.88 -1.05 -14.13
N ALA A 177 10.65 -2.02 -13.64
CA ALA A 177 10.66 -3.37 -14.18
C ALA A 177 9.45 -4.19 -13.69
N SER A 178 9.09 -4.02 -12.41
CA SER A 178 7.91 -4.68 -11.84
C SER A 178 6.62 -4.12 -12.44
N TRP A 179 6.56 -2.83 -12.78
CA TRP A 179 5.38 -2.19 -13.35
C TRP A 179 4.97 -2.75 -14.72
N ARG A 180 5.90 -2.96 -15.65
CA ARG A 180 5.57 -3.56 -16.96
C ARG A 180 5.02 -4.98 -16.81
N ARG A 181 5.58 -5.76 -15.87
CA ARG A 181 5.06 -7.10 -15.55
C ARG A 181 3.65 -7.00 -14.96
N PHE A 182 3.42 -6.06 -14.04
CA PHE A 182 2.10 -5.81 -13.47
C PHE A 182 1.05 -5.47 -14.54
N GLN A 183 1.38 -4.55 -15.46
CA GLN A 183 0.48 -4.17 -16.56
C GLN A 183 0.09 -5.38 -17.41
N SER A 184 1.03 -6.27 -17.71
CA SER A 184 0.73 -7.51 -18.42
C SER A 184 -0.25 -8.40 -17.65
N LEU A 185 -0.05 -8.58 -16.34
CA LEU A 185 -0.96 -9.40 -15.51
C LEU A 185 -2.36 -8.77 -15.45
N LEU A 186 -2.42 -7.45 -15.30
CA LEU A 186 -3.67 -6.69 -15.26
C LEU A 186 -4.49 -6.85 -16.55
N ASP A 187 -3.83 -6.79 -17.71
CA ASP A 187 -4.50 -6.97 -19.01
C ASP A 187 -5.09 -8.38 -19.16
N HIS A 188 -4.41 -9.41 -18.63
CA HIS A 188 -4.92 -10.78 -18.65
C HIS A 188 -6.06 -10.98 -17.63
N ALA A 189 -5.99 -10.31 -16.49
CA ALA A 189 -6.99 -10.41 -15.44
C ALA A 189 -8.30 -9.66 -15.75
N LEU A 190 -8.27 -8.71 -16.68
CA LEU A 190 -9.40 -7.86 -17.07
C LEU A 190 -9.69 -7.96 -18.59
N PRO A 191 -10.14 -9.13 -19.07
CA PRO A 191 -10.23 -9.43 -20.50
C PRO A 191 -11.47 -8.84 -21.20
N ASP A 192 -12.44 -8.33 -20.45
CA ASP A 192 -13.75 -7.91 -20.96
C ASP A 192 -14.19 -6.54 -20.41
N GLU A 193 -15.16 -5.91 -21.06
CA GLU A 193 -15.64 -4.57 -20.71
C GLU A 193 -16.18 -4.49 -19.28
N ALA A 194 -16.89 -5.51 -18.80
CA ALA A 194 -17.51 -5.49 -17.48
C ALA A 194 -16.46 -5.58 -16.36
N SER A 195 -15.44 -6.43 -16.52
CA SER A 195 -14.30 -6.48 -15.59
C SER A 195 -13.48 -5.19 -15.62
N GLN A 196 -13.26 -4.62 -16.80
CA GLN A 196 -12.57 -3.33 -16.96
C GLN A 196 -13.34 -2.17 -16.30
N GLU A 197 -14.66 -2.08 -16.48
CA GLU A 197 -15.50 -1.05 -15.87
C GLU A 197 -15.49 -1.16 -14.33
N ALA A 198 -15.62 -2.38 -13.80
CA ALA A 198 -15.53 -2.62 -12.36
C ALA A 198 -14.16 -2.19 -11.79
N ALA A 199 -13.07 -2.49 -12.50
CA ALA A 199 -11.72 -2.08 -12.12
C ALA A 199 -11.56 -0.55 -12.16
N VAL A 200 -12.07 0.13 -13.18
CA VAL A 200 -12.04 1.60 -13.29
C VAL A 200 -12.78 2.25 -12.13
N HIS A 201 -13.99 1.77 -11.80
CA HIS A 201 -14.74 2.27 -10.65
C HIS A 201 -13.97 2.09 -9.34
N ALA A 202 -13.34 0.93 -9.14
CA ALA A 202 -12.56 0.65 -7.93
C ALA A 202 -11.28 1.51 -7.86
N ALA A 203 -10.58 1.70 -8.97
CA ALA A 203 -9.41 2.57 -9.07
C ALA A 203 -9.77 4.02 -8.71
N ARG A 204 -10.88 4.56 -9.23
CA ARG A 204 -11.36 5.91 -8.89
C ARG A 204 -11.68 6.04 -7.40
N ARG A 205 -12.30 5.03 -6.78
CA ARG A 205 -12.53 5.00 -5.32
C ARG A 205 -11.20 4.98 -4.54
N MET A 206 -10.21 4.23 -4.99
CA MET A 206 -8.89 4.19 -4.34
C MET A 206 -8.20 5.55 -4.41
N PHE A 207 -8.21 6.24 -5.56
CA PHE A 207 -7.72 7.62 -5.64
C PHE A 207 -8.46 8.55 -4.68
N ALA A 208 -9.78 8.42 -4.53
CA ALA A 208 -10.53 9.22 -3.57
C ALA A 208 -10.09 8.98 -2.12
N ARG A 209 -9.83 7.71 -1.72
CA ARG A 209 -9.26 7.38 -0.39
C ARG A 209 -7.89 8.04 -0.19
N PHE A 210 -7.01 7.98 -1.21
CA PHE A 210 -5.71 8.68 -1.15
C PHE A 210 -5.87 10.19 -1.02
N GLN A 211 -6.74 10.81 -1.82
CA GLN A 211 -6.98 12.25 -1.74
C GLN A 211 -7.46 12.67 -0.36
N GLN A 212 -8.31 11.86 0.29
CA GLN A 212 -8.81 12.16 1.63
C GLN A 212 -7.68 12.14 2.66
N THR A 213 -6.79 11.14 2.63
CA THR A 213 -5.65 11.06 3.57
C THR A 213 -4.60 12.15 3.35
N LEU A 214 -4.49 12.70 2.13
CA LEU A 214 -3.55 13.78 1.80
C LEU A 214 -4.14 15.20 2.01
N LYS A 215 -5.47 15.34 2.13
CA LYS A 215 -6.14 16.63 2.40
C LYS A 215 -6.23 16.94 3.89
N ASP A 216 -6.25 15.92 4.73
CA ASP A 216 -6.32 16.03 6.19
C ASP A 216 -5.00 15.58 6.84
N PRO A 217 -3.90 16.34 6.68
CA PRO A 217 -2.74 16.13 7.53
C PRO A 217 -3.19 16.58 8.93
N ALA A 218 -3.57 15.61 9.76
CA ALA A 218 -4.14 15.87 11.09
C ALA A 218 -3.42 17.04 11.79
N PRO A 219 -4.16 17.99 12.38
CA PRO A 219 -3.57 19.16 13.01
C PRO A 219 -2.63 18.73 14.14
N HIS A 220 -1.55 19.49 14.28
CA HIS A 220 -0.61 19.40 15.38
C HIS A 220 -1.36 19.53 16.71
N ASP A 221 -1.32 18.47 17.53
CA ASP A 221 -1.52 18.54 18.98
C ASP A 221 -0.17 18.31 19.67
#